data_AF-A0A7Y3RMY6-F1
#
_entry.id   AF-A0A7Y3RMY6-F1
#
_cell.length_a   1.000
_cell.length_b   1.000
_cell.length_c   1.000
_cell.angle_alpha   90.00
_cell.angle_beta   90.00
_cell.angle_gamma   90.00
#
_symmetry.space_group_name_H-M   'P 1'
#
loop_
_entity.id
_entity.type
_entity.pdbx_description
1 polymer ?
#
loop_
_entity_poly.entity_id
_entity_poly.type
_entity_poly.pdbx_seq_one_letter_code
_entity_poly.pdbx_strand_id
1 'polypeptide(L)'
;MKRLALTAAAVLVATGTASAEWKMVEDGDTTMIYTAGMKDGAAILSCDASGKLSLSIAMGDLPVEEAMGRESNRLRKRTGRLMVDGKEAFEGWFDYNPFSQLAETGQRGAASKVYNATIKGQRVSFDLTSKGEVGMTLPPVDDAFRKFATDCRDPYRAYRKDD
;
A
#
# COMPACT_ATOMS: atom_id res chain seq x y z
N MET A 1 32.01 56.47 -12.36
CA MET A 1 30.64 56.16 -11.89
C MET A 1 30.48 54.64 -11.91
N LYS A 2 30.55 53.98 -10.74
CA LYS A 2 30.43 52.52 -10.60
C LYS A 2 28.97 52.16 -10.29
N ARG A 3 28.33 51.35 -11.13
CA ARG A 3 26.98 50.81 -10.90
C ARG A 3 27.11 49.48 -10.15
N LEU A 4 26.54 49.41 -8.94
CA LEU A 4 26.40 48.17 -8.16
C LEU A 4 25.13 47.45 -8.62
N ALA A 5 25.27 46.24 -9.15
CA ALA A 5 24.15 45.36 -9.45
C ALA A 5 23.76 44.59 -8.18
N LEU A 6 22.52 44.77 -7.72
CA LEU A 6 21.91 43.96 -6.66
C LEU A 6 21.35 42.69 -7.31
N THR A 7 21.89 41.53 -6.96
CA THR A 7 21.30 40.22 -7.28
C THR A 7 20.45 39.77 -6.09
N ALA A 8 19.13 39.79 -6.25
CA ALA A 8 18.20 39.23 -5.28
C ALA A 8 18.20 37.70 -5.39
N ALA A 9 18.68 37.00 -4.35
CA ALA A 9 18.54 35.56 -4.23
C ALA A 9 17.13 35.25 -3.71
N ALA A 10 16.28 34.68 -4.57
CA ALA A 10 14.99 34.14 -4.15
C ALA A 10 15.22 32.81 -3.41
N VAL A 11 14.98 32.80 -2.11
CA VAL A 11 14.96 31.57 -1.29
C VAL A 11 13.63 30.87 -1.55
N LEU A 12 13.64 29.84 -2.40
CA LEU A 12 12.54 28.88 -2.51
C LEU A 12 12.54 28.03 -1.25
N VAL A 13 11.64 28.34 -0.32
CA VAL A 13 11.31 27.44 0.79
C VAL A 13 10.53 26.27 0.18
N ALA A 14 11.21 25.14 0.00
CA ALA A 14 10.56 23.87 -0.31
C ALA A 14 9.68 23.51 0.90
N THR A 15 8.38 23.77 0.81
CA THR A 15 7.40 23.21 1.73
C THR A 15 7.44 21.70 1.55
N GLY A 16 8.08 21.00 2.49
CA GLY A 16 8.08 19.55 2.52
C GLY A 16 6.64 19.06 2.60
N THR A 17 6.14 18.49 1.53
CA THR A 17 4.98 17.59 1.59
C THR A 17 5.36 16.50 2.58
N ALA A 18 4.62 16.42 3.70
CA ALA A 18 4.70 15.26 4.57
C ALA A 18 4.49 14.03 3.68
N SER A 19 5.54 13.26 3.44
CA SER A 19 5.43 12.05 2.63
C SER A 19 4.48 11.12 3.36
N ALA A 20 3.55 10.50 2.65
CA ALA A 20 2.79 9.38 3.21
C ALA A 20 3.79 8.41 3.88
N GLU A 21 3.42 7.83 5.03
CA GLU A 21 4.26 6.92 5.82
C GLU A 21 3.62 5.52 5.84
N TRP A 22 4.43 4.47 5.97
CA TRP A 22 3.90 3.12 6.21
C TRP A 22 3.51 2.99 7.67
N LYS A 23 2.27 2.57 7.91
CA LYS A 23 1.81 2.14 9.23
C LYS A 23 1.82 0.63 9.31
N MET A 24 2.14 0.10 10.49
CA MET A 24 2.20 -1.33 10.75
C MET A 24 1.21 -1.71 11.85
N VAL A 25 0.51 -2.82 11.66
CA VAL A 25 -0.41 -3.42 12.63
C VAL A 25 -0.12 -4.92 12.70
N GLU A 26 -0.14 -5.46 13.90
CA GLU A 26 -0.08 -6.91 14.15
C GLU A 26 -1.43 -7.35 14.69
N ASP A 27 -2.01 -8.38 14.07
CA ASP A 27 -3.28 -8.97 14.48
C ASP A 27 -3.14 -10.49 14.53
N GLY A 28 -2.99 -11.02 15.75
CA GLY A 28 -2.64 -12.41 16.00
C GLY A 28 -1.34 -12.83 15.29
N ASP A 29 -1.51 -13.70 14.29
CA ASP A 29 -0.46 -14.27 13.44
C ASP A 29 -0.27 -13.52 12.12
N THR A 30 -1.08 -12.48 11.87
CA THR A 30 -1.01 -11.68 10.65
C THR A 30 -0.29 -10.37 10.97
N THR A 31 0.73 -10.06 10.17
CA THR A 31 1.36 -8.75 10.17
C THR A 31 0.89 -7.98 8.94
N MET A 32 0.49 -6.72 9.13
CA MET A 32 0.01 -5.85 8.07
C MET A 32 0.80 -4.56 8.03
N ILE A 33 1.09 -4.06 6.83
CA ILE A 33 1.50 -2.68 6.60
C ILE A 33 0.59 -2.01 5.59
N TYR A 34 0.32 -0.73 5.80
CA TYR A 34 -0.58 0.03 4.93
C TYR A 34 -0.21 1.49 4.84
N THR A 35 -0.71 2.13 3.79
CA THR A 35 -0.58 3.58 3.56
C THR A 35 -1.83 4.29 4.05
N ALA A 36 -1.71 5.38 4.80
CA ALA A 36 -2.86 6.23 5.13
C ALA A 36 -3.25 7.08 3.91
N GLY A 37 -4.06 6.53 3.01
CA GLY A 37 -4.58 7.22 1.82
C GLY A 37 -6.10 7.18 1.80
N MET A 38 -6.76 8.35 1.80
CA MET A 38 -8.22 8.44 1.66
C MET A 38 -8.66 8.71 0.22
N LYS A 39 -7.94 9.54 -0.54
CA LYS A 39 -8.38 9.98 -1.90
C LYS A 39 -7.73 9.23 -3.07
N ASP A 40 -6.54 8.68 -2.86
CA ASP A 40 -5.70 8.12 -3.92
C ASP A 40 -5.69 6.57 -3.87
N GLY A 41 -6.62 5.98 -3.14
CA GLY A 41 -6.56 4.56 -2.75
C GLY A 41 -5.41 4.29 -1.80
N ALA A 42 -5.40 3.08 -1.23
CA ALA A 42 -4.36 2.65 -0.30
C ALA A 42 -3.99 1.19 -0.55
N ALA A 43 -2.70 0.89 -0.41
CA ALA A 43 -2.21 -0.47 -0.44
C ALA A 43 -2.05 -1.00 0.98
N ILE A 44 -2.52 -2.23 1.19
CA ILE A 44 -2.34 -2.99 2.43
C ILE A 44 -1.64 -4.28 2.04
N LEU A 45 -0.41 -4.46 2.50
CA LEU A 45 0.32 -5.71 2.38
C LEU A 45 0.17 -6.46 3.69
N SER A 46 -0.21 -7.73 3.63
CA SER A 46 -0.28 -8.59 4.79
C SER A 46 0.51 -9.86 4.58
N CYS A 47 1.06 -10.40 5.66
CA CYS A 47 1.66 -11.72 5.68
C CYS A 47 1.16 -12.50 6.89
N ASP A 48 0.78 -13.75 6.66
CA ASP A 48 0.46 -14.68 7.74
C ASP A 48 1.73 -15.30 8.34
N ALA A 49 1.55 -16.11 9.39
CA ALA A 49 2.62 -16.86 10.06
C ALA A 49 3.41 -17.79 9.13
N SER A 50 2.83 -18.21 8.00
CA SER A 50 3.53 -19.04 6.99
C SER A 50 4.40 -18.22 6.04
N GLY A 51 4.40 -16.89 6.18
CA GLY A 51 5.07 -15.96 5.27
C GLY A 51 4.32 -15.76 3.95
N LYS A 52 3.04 -16.14 3.89
CA LYS A 52 2.23 -15.95 2.67
C LYS A 52 1.81 -14.50 2.55
N LEU A 53 2.40 -13.82 1.57
CA LEU A 53 2.10 -12.43 1.26
C LEU A 53 0.77 -12.30 0.50
N SER A 54 -0.10 -11.40 0.95
CA SER A 54 -1.34 -11.00 0.29
C SER A 54 -1.43 -9.48 0.11
N LEU A 55 -2.39 -9.04 -0.70
CA LEU A 55 -2.60 -7.63 -1.00
C LEU A 55 -4.09 -7.29 -0.89
N SER A 56 -4.38 -6.23 -0.15
CA SER A 56 -5.66 -5.55 -0.16
C SER A 56 -5.49 -4.12 -0.65
N ILE A 57 -6.45 -3.64 -1.44
CA ILE A 57 -6.47 -2.29 -1.98
C ILE A 57 -7.76 -1.60 -1.56
N ALA A 58 -7.65 -0.42 -0.95
CA ALA A 58 -8.80 0.42 -0.65
C ALA A 58 -9.28 1.14 -1.91
N MET A 59 -10.54 0.92 -2.27
CA MET A 59 -11.17 1.42 -3.50
C MET A 59 -12.05 2.66 -3.29
N GLY A 60 -12.16 3.19 -2.08
CA GLY A 60 -13.02 4.32 -1.78
C GLY A 60 -12.47 5.18 -0.65
N ASP A 61 -13.28 6.14 -0.20
CA ASP A 61 -12.83 7.24 0.66
C ASP A 61 -12.78 6.90 2.17
N LEU A 62 -13.04 5.64 2.55
CA LEU A 62 -12.96 5.22 3.95
C LEU A 62 -11.50 5.26 4.43
N PRO A 63 -11.22 5.77 5.65
CA PRO A 63 -9.93 5.59 6.29
C PRO A 63 -9.58 4.10 6.34
N VAL A 64 -8.32 3.74 6.04
CA VAL A 64 -7.89 2.34 5.94
C VAL A 64 -8.12 1.58 7.26
N GLU A 65 -7.87 2.23 8.38
CA GLU A 65 -8.10 1.69 9.71
C GLU A 65 -9.58 1.36 9.94
N GLU A 66 -10.49 2.19 9.44
CA GLU A 66 -11.92 1.94 9.51
C GLU A 66 -12.35 0.84 8.52
N ALA A 67 -11.77 0.81 7.32
CA ALA A 67 -12.02 -0.23 6.33
C ALA A 67 -11.62 -1.62 6.84
N MET A 68 -10.46 -1.73 7.50
CA MET A 68 -9.98 -2.99 8.10
C MET A 68 -10.90 -3.48 9.23
N GLY A 69 -11.48 -2.57 10.02
CA GLY A 69 -12.42 -2.95 11.09
C GLY A 69 -13.82 -3.35 10.61
N ARG A 70 -14.12 -3.19 9.31
CA ARG A 70 -15.44 -3.48 8.72
C ARG A 70 -15.47 -4.83 8.03
N GLU A 71 -15.65 -5.89 8.81
CA GLU A 71 -15.81 -7.24 8.27
C GLU A 71 -17.22 -7.49 7.72
N SER A 72 -17.30 -8.24 6.62
CA SER A 72 -18.57 -8.72 6.07
C SER A 72 -18.35 -9.94 5.18
N ASN A 73 -19.21 -10.95 5.32
CA ASN A 73 -19.20 -12.15 4.49
C ASN A 73 -19.70 -11.92 3.05
N ARG A 74 -20.18 -10.70 2.72
CA ARG A 74 -20.70 -10.37 1.38
C ARG A 74 -19.58 -10.01 0.40
N LEU A 75 -18.72 -10.96 0.07
CA LEU A 75 -17.64 -10.79 -0.89
C LEU A 75 -18.14 -10.91 -2.34
N ARG A 76 -17.52 -10.16 -3.24
CA ARG A 76 -17.80 -10.19 -4.68
C ARG A 76 -16.50 -10.40 -5.46
N LYS A 77 -16.38 -11.53 -6.16
CA LYS A 77 -15.26 -11.75 -7.08
C LYS A 77 -15.30 -10.78 -8.25
N ARG A 78 -14.16 -10.14 -8.52
CA ARG A 78 -13.98 -9.16 -9.59
C ARG A 78 -12.58 -9.30 -10.20
N THR A 79 -12.45 -9.02 -11.49
CA THR A 79 -11.14 -8.92 -12.14
C THR A 79 -10.54 -7.56 -11.81
N GLY A 80 -9.30 -7.58 -11.32
CA GLY A 80 -8.50 -6.40 -11.03
C GLY A 80 -7.23 -6.38 -11.88
N ARG A 81 -6.82 -5.18 -12.30
CA ARG A 81 -5.61 -4.93 -13.09
C ARG A 81 -4.71 -3.98 -12.33
N LEU A 82 -3.50 -4.43 -12.04
CA LEU A 82 -2.45 -3.68 -11.36
C LEU A 82 -1.51 -3.11 -12.41
N MET A 83 -1.35 -1.80 -12.41
CA MET A 83 -0.46 -1.07 -13.30
C MET A 83 0.74 -0.55 -12.50
N VAL A 84 1.94 -0.70 -13.05
CA VAL A 84 3.17 -0.11 -12.50
C VAL A 84 3.79 0.78 -13.58
N ASP A 85 3.97 2.06 -13.28
CA ASP A 85 4.41 3.09 -14.24
C ASP A 85 3.61 3.05 -15.57
N GLY A 86 2.30 2.86 -15.46
CA GLY A 86 1.38 2.84 -16.61
C GLY A 86 1.40 1.56 -17.45
N LYS A 87 2.15 0.52 -17.04
CA LYS A 87 2.16 -0.78 -17.71
C LYS A 87 1.46 -1.83 -16.86
N GLU A 88 0.69 -2.71 -17.49
CA GLU A 88 0.06 -3.82 -16.81
C GLU A 88 1.13 -4.74 -16.21
N ALA A 89 1.08 -4.88 -14.89
CA ALA A 89 2.02 -5.68 -14.11
C ALA A 89 1.38 -6.99 -13.63
N PHE A 90 0.05 -7.00 -13.48
CA PHE A 90 -0.72 -8.15 -13.04
C PHE A 90 -2.21 -7.98 -13.39
N GLU A 91 -2.85 -9.07 -13.82
CA GLU A 91 -4.31 -9.18 -13.92
C GLU A 91 -4.75 -10.45 -13.18
N GLY A 92 -5.84 -10.36 -12.42
CA GLY A 92 -6.39 -11.53 -11.73
C GLY A 92 -7.62 -11.24 -10.89
N TRP A 93 -8.07 -12.26 -10.17
CA TRP A 93 -9.23 -12.18 -9.29
C TRP A 93 -8.92 -11.52 -7.95
N PHE A 94 -9.83 -10.65 -7.55
CA PHE A 94 -9.92 -10.01 -6.23
C PHE A 94 -11.29 -10.28 -5.62
N ASP A 95 -11.32 -10.53 -4.33
CA ASP A 95 -12.54 -10.56 -3.52
C ASP A 95 -12.80 -9.14 -3.01
N TYR A 96 -13.85 -8.51 -3.52
CA TYR A 96 -14.25 -7.16 -3.14
C TYR A 96 -15.32 -7.18 -2.06
N ASN A 97 -15.04 -6.54 -0.92
CA ASN A 97 -16.02 -6.30 0.13
C ASN A 97 -16.67 -4.90 -0.05
N PRO A 98 -17.97 -4.80 -0.33
CA PRO A 98 -18.63 -3.52 -0.54
C PRO A 98 -18.77 -2.66 0.72
N PHE A 99 -18.64 -3.22 1.93
CA PHE A 99 -18.81 -2.48 3.19
C PHE A 99 -17.52 -1.79 3.64
N SER A 100 -16.38 -2.48 3.49
CA SER A 100 -15.05 -1.92 3.74
C SER A 100 -14.45 -1.24 2.51
N GLN A 101 -15.01 -1.49 1.32
CA GLN A 101 -14.46 -1.04 0.03
C GLN A 101 -13.04 -1.57 -0.24
N LEU A 102 -12.68 -2.69 0.37
CA LEU A 102 -11.40 -3.37 0.13
C LEU A 102 -11.54 -4.41 -0.98
N ALA A 103 -10.58 -4.43 -1.90
CA ALA A 103 -10.37 -5.49 -2.85
C ALA A 103 -9.15 -6.30 -2.44
N GLU A 104 -9.36 -7.56 -2.06
CA GLU A 104 -8.31 -8.43 -1.53
C GLU A 104 -7.92 -9.52 -2.53
N THR A 105 -6.64 -9.88 -2.56
CA THR A 105 -6.17 -11.07 -3.26
C THR A 105 -5.06 -11.77 -2.48
N GLY A 106 -5.22 -13.08 -2.30
CA GLY A 106 -4.16 -13.96 -1.78
C GLY A 106 -3.12 -14.36 -2.83
N GLN A 107 -3.18 -13.77 -4.03
CA GLN A 107 -2.26 -14.09 -5.11
C GLN A 107 -0.92 -13.39 -4.90
N ARG A 108 0.11 -14.16 -4.56
CA ARG A 108 1.48 -13.69 -4.33
C ARG A 108 2.00 -12.77 -5.45
N GLY A 109 1.60 -13.02 -6.69
CA GLY A 109 1.98 -12.21 -7.85
C GLY A 109 1.63 -10.73 -7.66
N ALA A 110 0.37 -10.41 -7.32
CA ALA A 110 -0.10 -9.05 -7.12
C ALA A 110 0.67 -8.34 -5.99
N ALA A 111 0.74 -8.97 -4.81
CA ALA A 111 1.41 -8.39 -3.66
C ALA A 111 2.91 -8.16 -3.90
N SER A 112 3.58 -9.09 -4.61
CA SER A 112 4.98 -8.94 -4.99
C SER A 112 5.22 -7.76 -5.95
N LYS A 113 4.25 -7.42 -6.83
CA LYS A 113 4.38 -6.25 -7.71
C LYS A 113 4.33 -4.95 -6.90
N VAL A 114 3.38 -4.83 -5.98
CA VAL A 114 3.27 -3.65 -5.10
C VAL A 114 4.50 -3.52 -4.20
N TYR A 115 4.93 -4.59 -3.54
CA TYR A 115 6.15 -4.61 -2.73
C TYR A 115 7.39 -4.13 -3.50
N ASN A 116 7.59 -4.64 -4.73
CA ASN A 116 8.72 -4.24 -5.56
C ASN A 116 8.59 -2.81 -6.10
N ALA A 117 7.38 -2.35 -6.38
CA ALA A 117 7.12 -0.97 -6.78
C ALA A 117 7.48 0.00 -5.65
N THR A 118 7.15 -0.33 -4.40
CA THR A 118 7.58 0.44 -3.22
C THR A 118 9.10 0.59 -3.15
N ILE A 119 9.84 -0.52 -3.27
CA ILE A 119 11.32 -0.50 -3.23
C ILE A 119 11.90 0.39 -4.31
N LYS A 120 11.27 0.42 -5.49
CA LYS A 120 11.74 1.16 -6.66
C LYS A 120 11.19 2.59 -6.74
N GLY A 121 10.30 3.00 -5.84
CA GLY A 121 9.61 4.28 -5.90
C GLY A 121 8.74 4.46 -7.14
N GLN A 122 8.15 3.37 -7.65
CA GLN A 122 7.31 3.39 -8.85
C GLN A 122 5.87 3.75 -8.52
N ARG A 123 5.18 4.39 -9.48
CA ARG A 123 3.75 4.68 -9.33
C ARG A 123 2.95 3.41 -9.57
N VAL A 124 1.95 3.18 -8.72
CA VAL A 124 1.02 2.06 -8.86
C VAL A 124 -0.38 2.59 -9.07
N SER A 125 -1.12 2.01 -10.01
CA SER A 125 -2.57 2.17 -10.07
C SER A 125 -3.25 0.82 -10.14
N PHE A 126 -4.52 0.80 -9.77
CA PHE A 126 -5.32 -0.41 -9.73
C PHE A 126 -6.72 -0.13 -10.24
N ASP A 127 -7.11 -0.85 -11.29
CA ASP A 127 -8.45 -0.81 -11.83
C ASP A 127 -9.20 -2.09 -11.46
N LEU A 128 -10.36 -1.93 -10.83
CA LEU A 128 -11.23 -3.03 -10.48
C LEU A 128 -12.50 -2.96 -11.32
N THR A 129 -12.81 -4.06 -12.01
CA THR A 129 -13.95 -4.13 -12.92
C THR A 129 -15.25 -3.65 -12.25
N SER A 130 -15.91 -2.67 -12.89
CA SER A 130 -17.15 -2.03 -12.40
C SER A 130 -17.03 -1.19 -11.12
N LYS A 131 -15.81 -0.90 -10.66
CA LYS A 131 -15.52 -0.01 -9.52
C LYS A 131 -14.62 1.16 -9.90
N GLY A 132 -13.86 1.02 -10.98
CA GLY A 132 -13.00 2.07 -11.51
C GLY A 132 -11.57 1.92 -11.02
N GLU A 133 -10.79 2.96 -11.30
CA GLU A 133 -9.36 3.01 -11.05
C GLU A 133 -9.02 3.87 -9.84
N VAL A 134 -8.07 3.41 -9.03
CA VAL A 134 -7.43 4.17 -7.97
C VAL A 134 -5.92 4.24 -8.20
N GLY A 135 -5.33 5.42 -8.03
CA GLY A 135 -3.91 5.66 -8.26
C GLY A 135 -3.16 5.84 -6.95
N MET A 136 -2.40 4.85 -6.52
CA MET A 136 -1.73 4.85 -5.22
C MET A 136 -0.36 5.51 -5.28
N THR A 137 -0.10 6.42 -4.33
CA THR A 137 1.25 6.92 -4.06
C THR A 137 1.83 6.15 -2.88
N LEU A 138 2.76 5.25 -3.18
CA LEU A 138 3.40 4.43 -2.15
C LEU A 138 4.53 5.23 -1.46
N PRO A 139 4.58 5.26 -0.11
CA PRO A 139 5.70 5.82 0.63
C PRO A 139 7.02 5.15 0.24
N PRO A 140 8.16 5.85 0.39
CA PRO A 140 9.46 5.21 0.31
C PRO A 140 9.61 4.13 1.39
N VAL A 141 10.62 3.28 1.24
CA VAL A 141 10.94 2.23 2.23
C VAL A 141 11.44 2.88 3.53
N ASP A 142 10.64 2.77 4.58
CA ASP A 142 10.93 3.22 5.95
C ASP A 142 11.18 2.03 6.91
N ASP A 143 11.29 2.32 8.21
CA ASP A 143 11.53 1.29 9.22
C ASP A 143 10.35 0.33 9.38
N ALA A 144 9.11 0.79 9.20
CA ALA A 144 7.92 -0.05 9.27
C ALA A 144 7.90 -1.06 8.11
N PHE A 145 8.19 -0.59 6.88
CA PHE A 145 8.29 -1.47 5.71
C PHE A 145 9.42 -2.48 5.87
N ARG A 146 10.59 -2.06 6.36
CA ARG A 146 11.73 -2.96 6.63
C ARG A 146 11.38 -4.01 7.67
N LYS A 147 10.74 -3.61 8.78
CA LYS A 147 10.30 -4.53 9.83
C LYS A 147 9.31 -5.57 9.28
N PHE A 148 8.31 -5.13 8.53
CA PHE A 148 7.37 -6.03 7.85
C PHE A 148 8.08 -7.02 6.92
N ALA A 149 9.03 -6.56 6.10
CA ALA A 149 9.78 -7.42 5.20
C ALA A 149 10.59 -8.50 5.94
N THR A 150 11.14 -8.16 7.11
CA THR A 150 11.84 -9.10 7.99
C THR A 150 10.87 -10.09 8.60
N ASP A 151 9.76 -9.61 9.16
CA ASP A 151 8.77 -10.44 9.83
C ASP A 151 8.07 -11.42 8.87
N CYS A 152 7.79 -10.98 7.63
CA CYS A 152 7.21 -11.80 6.58
C CYS A 152 8.16 -12.93 6.10
N ARG A 153 9.47 -12.79 6.32
CA ARG A 153 10.49 -13.78 5.91
C ARG A 153 10.82 -14.81 6.98
N ASP A 154 10.43 -14.60 8.23
CA ASP A 154 10.66 -15.55 9.32
C ASP A 154 9.40 -16.39 9.59
N PRO A 155 9.23 -17.55 8.92
CA PRO A 155 8.08 -18.43 9.14
C PRO A 155 8.04 -19.04 10.55
N TYR A 156 9.08 -18.85 11.36
CA TYR A 156 9.15 -19.35 12.74
C TYR A 156 8.73 -18.30 13.78
N ARG A 157 8.32 -17.09 13.36
CA ARG A 157 7.89 -16.02 14.27
C ARG A 157 6.70 -16.41 15.15
N ALA A 158 5.72 -17.14 14.60
CA ALA A 158 4.54 -17.59 15.34
C ALA A 158 4.87 -18.60 16.46
N TYR A 159 5.98 -19.34 16.33
CA TYR A 159 6.41 -20.34 17.31
C TYR A 159 7.26 -19.78 18.45
N ARG A 160 7.60 -18.49 18.45
CA ARG A 160 8.45 -17.84 19.47
C ARG A 160 7.71 -16.92 20.45
N LYS A 161 6.39 -16.73 20.31
CA LYS A 161 5.64 -15.84 21.21
C LYS A 161 5.38 -16.42 22.62
N ASP A 162 5.84 -17.65 22.90
CA ASP A 162 5.58 -18.40 24.14
C ASP A 162 6.82 -18.72 25.01
N ASP A 163 8.01 -18.16 24.70
CA ASP A 163 9.22 -18.25 25.54
C ASP A 163 9.52 -16.93 26.28
#